data_AF-A0A5C0QBZ1-F1
#
_entry.id   AF-A0A5C0QBZ1-F1
#
_cell.length_a   1.000
_cell.length_b   1.000
_cell.length_c   1.000
_cell.angle_alpha   90.00
_cell.angle_beta   90.00
_cell.angle_gamma   90.00
#
_symmetry.space_group_name_H-M   'P 1'
#
loop_
_entity.id
_entity.type
_entity.pdbx_description
1 polymer ?
#
loop_
_entity_poly.entity_id
_entity_poly.type
_entity_poly.pdbx_seq_one_letter_code
_entity_poly.pdbx_strand_id
1 'polypeptide(L)'
;MIFSTLEHILTHISFSIVSIVITIHLITLSVDEIVRLYDSSEKGLIATFFCITGLLVTRWIYSGHFPLSDLYESLIFLSWSFSIIHIVPYFKKKNHLSAITLPSAFFIQGFVTSGLLTEIHQSEILVPALQSEWLIMHVSMMVLGYAALLCGSLLSVGLLVITFEKNIKIFLKSNHLLNESFSFGEIQYIYINKTSNFLVNTSFFAARNYYKSQLIQQLDNWSYRVISLGFTFLTIGILSGAVWANEAWGSYWNWDPKETWAFITWTIFAIYLHTRTNANLQGANSAIVASIGFLIIWICYFGVNLLGIGLHSYGSFTLMSN
;
A
#
# COMPACT_ATOMS: atom_id res chain seq x y z
N MET A 1 -29.19 -14.13 14.65
CA MET A 1 -29.01 -13.26 15.83
C MET A 1 -27.59 -13.38 16.40
N ILE A 2 -27.12 -14.57 16.80
CA ILE A 2 -25.77 -14.77 17.39
C ILE A 2 -24.61 -14.32 16.48
N PHE A 3 -24.67 -14.66 15.18
CA PHE A 3 -23.61 -14.28 14.24
C PHE A 3 -23.52 -12.76 14.00
N SER A 4 -24.66 -12.08 13.85
CA SER A 4 -24.70 -10.62 13.73
C SER A 4 -24.21 -9.91 14.99
N THR A 5 -24.51 -10.44 16.19
CA THR A 5 -23.96 -9.88 17.43
C THR A 5 -22.46 -10.10 17.55
N LEU A 6 -21.95 -11.26 17.10
CA LEU A 6 -20.52 -11.55 17.11
C LEU A 6 -19.75 -10.65 16.14
N GLU A 7 -20.29 -10.46 14.94
CA GLU A 7 -19.74 -9.53 13.95
C GLU A 7 -19.65 -8.12 14.52
N HIS A 8 -20.74 -7.61 15.10
CA HIS A 8 -20.77 -6.29 15.72
C HIS A 8 -19.74 -6.14 16.86
N ILE A 9 -19.58 -7.17 17.69
CA ILE A 9 -18.55 -7.17 18.75
C ILE A 9 -17.14 -7.12 18.13
N LEU A 10 -16.87 -7.93 17.12
CA LEU A 10 -15.56 -7.98 16.45
C LEU A 10 -15.24 -6.68 15.72
N THR A 11 -16.21 -6.04 15.06
CA THR A 11 -16.02 -4.72 14.41
C THR A 11 -15.71 -3.64 15.44
N HIS A 12 -16.42 -3.61 16.57
CA HIS A 12 -16.16 -2.60 17.61
C HIS A 12 -14.84 -2.82 18.35
N ILE A 13 -14.46 -4.08 18.61
CA ILE A 13 -13.16 -4.41 19.20
C ILE A 13 -12.03 -3.99 18.25
N SER A 14 -12.13 -4.36 16.97
CA SER A 14 -11.12 -4.00 15.98
C SER A 14 -11.01 -2.48 15.79
N PHE A 15 -12.14 -1.77 15.69
CA PHE A 15 -12.17 -0.31 15.64
C PHE A 15 -11.49 0.33 16.86
N SER A 16 -11.80 -0.16 18.06
CA SER A 16 -11.24 0.37 19.30
C SER A 16 -9.73 0.18 19.35
N ILE A 17 -9.23 -1.00 18.99
CA ILE A 17 -7.78 -1.28 18.94
C ILE A 17 -7.11 -0.38 17.89
N VAL A 18 -7.67 -0.28 16.69
CA VAL A 18 -7.09 0.55 15.62
C VAL A 18 -7.05 2.02 16.01
N SER A 19 -8.11 2.56 16.63
CA SER A 19 -8.14 3.94 17.11
C SER A 19 -7.08 4.22 18.19
N ILE A 20 -6.92 3.30 19.15
CA ILE A 20 -5.87 3.38 20.17
C ILE A 20 -4.48 3.32 19.53
N VAL A 21 -4.28 2.44 18.54
CA VAL A 21 -2.96 2.29 17.92
C VAL A 21 -2.61 3.47 17.01
N ILE A 22 -3.58 4.03 16.26
CA ILE A 22 -3.38 5.24 15.45
C ILE A 22 -2.99 6.42 16.37
N THR A 23 -3.68 6.60 17.50
CA THR A 23 -3.34 7.65 18.46
C THR A 23 -1.94 7.46 19.05
N ILE A 24 -1.57 6.23 19.43
CA ILE A 24 -0.20 5.90 19.86
C ILE A 24 0.82 6.23 18.76
N HIS A 25 0.53 5.90 17.51
CA HIS A 25 1.42 6.17 16.39
C HIS A 25 1.59 7.68 16.14
N LEU A 26 0.51 8.46 16.19
CA LEU A 26 0.56 9.93 16.09
C LEU A 26 1.34 10.58 17.24
N ILE A 27 1.16 10.07 18.47
CA ILE A 27 1.93 10.51 19.64
C ILE A 27 3.41 10.17 19.45
N THR A 28 3.73 8.97 18.97
CA THR A 28 5.12 8.53 18.72
C THR A 28 5.78 9.37 17.62
N LEU A 29 5.03 9.77 16.59
CA LEU A 29 5.51 10.68 15.55
C LEU A 29 5.75 12.11 16.08
N SER A 30 5.06 12.49 17.16
CA SER A 30 5.22 13.80 17.81
C SER A 30 6.29 13.81 18.91
N VAL A 31 6.58 12.64 19.51
CA VAL A 31 7.50 12.46 20.63
C VAL A 31 8.52 11.37 20.28
N ASP A 32 9.71 11.80 19.85
CA ASP A 32 10.75 10.96 19.24
C ASP A 32 11.37 9.86 20.15
N GLU A 33 11.01 9.76 21.43
CA GLU A 33 11.82 9.01 22.41
C GLU A 33 11.25 7.68 22.92
N ILE A 34 10.01 7.28 22.61
CA ILE A 34 9.39 6.12 23.30
C ILE A 34 9.34 4.85 22.43
N VAL A 35 10.47 4.12 22.37
CA VAL A 35 10.60 2.81 21.68
C VAL A 35 9.51 1.80 22.10
N ARG A 36 9.09 1.83 23.37
CA ARG A 36 8.07 0.92 23.92
C ARG A 36 6.68 1.09 23.27
N LEU A 37 6.37 2.29 22.76
CA LEU A 37 5.09 2.56 22.09
C LEU A 37 5.06 1.96 20.68
N TYR A 38 6.20 1.95 19.99
CA TYR A 38 6.33 1.33 18.67
C TYR A 38 6.05 -0.19 18.73
N ASP A 39 6.69 -0.90 19.66
CA ASP A 39 6.43 -2.33 19.88
C ASP A 39 4.98 -2.63 20.28
N SER A 40 4.31 -1.68 20.95
CA SER A 40 2.89 -1.79 21.28
C SER A 40 1.99 -1.68 20.04
N SER A 41 2.35 -0.82 19.08
CA SER A 41 1.59 -0.64 17.84
C SER A 41 1.64 -1.88 16.94
N GLU A 42 2.81 -2.52 16.83
CA GLU A 42 3.01 -3.77 16.08
C GLU A 42 2.16 -4.92 16.65
N LYS A 43 2.12 -5.06 17.98
CA LYS A 43 1.24 -6.04 18.66
C LYS A 43 -0.24 -5.76 18.44
N GLY A 44 -0.62 -4.48 18.40
CA GLY A 44 -1.97 -4.05 18.07
C GLY A 44 -2.39 -4.49 16.67
N LEU A 45 -1.50 -4.37 15.67
CA LEU A 45 -1.78 -4.84 14.31
C LEU A 45 -1.99 -6.37 14.27
N ILE A 46 -1.16 -7.14 14.97
CA ILE A 46 -1.33 -8.60 15.06
C ILE A 46 -2.67 -8.96 15.71
N ALA A 47 -3.05 -8.28 16.80
CA ALA A 47 -4.33 -8.52 17.46
C ALA A 47 -5.52 -8.22 16.53
N THR A 48 -5.47 -7.08 15.83
CA THR A 48 -6.54 -6.69 14.89
C THR A 48 -6.61 -7.62 13.67
N PHE A 49 -5.47 -8.15 13.21
CA PHE A 49 -5.44 -9.18 12.17
C PHE A 49 -6.26 -10.41 12.58
N PHE A 50 -6.08 -10.90 13.82
CA PHE A 50 -6.88 -12.01 14.33
C PHE A 50 -8.38 -11.65 14.43
N CYS A 51 -8.73 -10.43 14.87
CA CYS A 51 -10.12 -9.99 14.88
C CYS A 51 -10.74 -9.98 13.47
N ILE A 52 -10.02 -9.48 12.47
CA ILE A 52 -10.49 -9.46 11.07
C ILE A 52 -10.60 -10.88 10.49
N THR A 53 -9.66 -11.78 10.81
CA THR A 53 -9.79 -13.18 10.41
C THR A 53 -11.05 -13.81 11.00
N GLY A 54 -11.34 -13.54 12.28
CA GLY A 54 -12.58 -13.98 12.92
C GLY A 54 -13.81 -13.44 12.20
N LEU A 55 -13.81 -12.15 11.83
CA LEU A 55 -14.91 -11.52 11.11
C LEU A 55 -15.15 -12.18 9.75
N LEU A 56 -14.10 -12.36 8.93
CA LEU A 56 -14.20 -13.02 7.62
C LEU A 56 -14.70 -14.47 7.76
N VAL A 57 -14.20 -15.23 8.73
CA VAL A 57 -14.64 -16.61 8.98
C VAL A 57 -16.11 -16.65 9.41
N THR A 58 -16.52 -15.75 10.31
CA THR A 58 -17.93 -15.69 10.75
C THR A 58 -18.87 -15.35 9.59
N ARG A 59 -18.47 -14.43 8.69
CA ARG A 59 -19.24 -14.09 7.49
C ARG A 59 -19.28 -15.22 6.49
N TRP A 60 -18.18 -15.94 6.29
CA TRP A 60 -18.16 -17.12 5.41
C TRP A 60 -19.15 -18.19 5.90
N ILE A 61 -19.12 -18.51 7.20
CA ILE A 61 -20.05 -19.50 7.77
C ILE A 61 -21.52 -19.04 7.64
N TYR A 62 -21.79 -17.75 7.82
CA TYR A 62 -23.16 -17.21 7.77
C TYR A 62 -23.73 -17.11 6.35
N SER A 63 -22.93 -16.64 5.39
CA SER A 63 -23.35 -16.42 4.00
C SER A 63 -23.30 -17.69 3.14
N GLY A 64 -22.56 -18.71 3.57
CA GLY A 64 -22.38 -19.96 2.82
C GLY A 64 -21.49 -19.82 1.58
N HIS A 65 -20.95 -18.63 1.31
CA HIS A 65 -19.99 -18.34 0.26
C HIS A 65 -18.81 -17.54 0.81
N PHE A 66 -17.73 -17.43 0.04
CA PHE A 66 -16.58 -16.63 0.46
C PHE A 66 -16.97 -15.13 0.43
N PRO A 67 -16.70 -14.35 1.50
CA PRO A 67 -17.16 -12.97 1.63
C PRO A 67 -16.29 -12.01 0.79
N LEU A 68 -16.60 -11.94 -0.50
CA LEU A 68 -16.01 -11.01 -1.49
C LEU A 68 -17.07 -10.39 -2.40
N SER A 69 -18.34 -10.50 -2.02
CA SER A 69 -19.47 -10.16 -2.90
C SER A 69 -19.68 -8.65 -3.02
N ASP A 70 -19.48 -7.93 -1.91
CA ASP A 70 -19.68 -6.49 -1.82
C ASP A 70 -18.35 -5.72 -1.68
N LEU A 71 -18.39 -4.42 -2.00
CA LEU A 71 -17.28 -3.50 -1.82
C LEU A 71 -16.82 -3.47 -0.35
N TYR A 72 -17.73 -3.50 0.61
CA TYR A 72 -17.35 -3.59 2.03
C TYR A 72 -16.56 -4.88 2.36
N GLU A 73 -17.06 -6.03 1.92
CA GLU A 73 -16.40 -7.32 2.14
C GLU A 73 -15.02 -7.36 1.46
N SER A 74 -14.93 -6.84 0.23
CA SER A 74 -13.67 -6.73 -0.51
C SER A 74 -12.66 -5.83 0.22
N LEU A 75 -13.10 -4.76 0.89
CA LEU A 75 -12.23 -3.87 1.66
C LEU A 75 -11.75 -4.50 2.97
N ILE A 76 -12.58 -5.31 3.63
CA ILE A 76 -12.14 -6.13 4.78
C ILE A 76 -11.03 -7.09 4.31
N PHE A 77 -11.23 -7.75 3.17
CA PHE A 77 -10.24 -8.67 2.60
C PHE A 77 -8.96 -7.95 2.13
N LEU A 78 -9.10 -6.72 1.59
CA LEU A 78 -7.97 -5.85 1.27
C LEU A 78 -7.17 -5.51 2.54
N SER A 79 -7.84 -5.07 3.60
CA SER A 79 -7.23 -4.78 4.90
C SER A 79 -6.47 -5.98 5.46
N TRP A 80 -7.10 -7.17 5.44
CA TRP A 80 -6.50 -8.43 5.83
C TRP A 80 -5.22 -8.74 5.04
N SER A 81 -5.25 -8.51 3.72
CA SER A 81 -4.10 -8.72 2.83
C SER A 81 -2.94 -7.76 3.16
N PHE A 82 -3.22 -6.49 3.44
CA PHE A 82 -2.22 -5.52 3.89
C PHE A 82 -1.57 -5.93 5.21
N SER A 83 -2.36 -6.41 6.18
CA SER A 83 -1.83 -6.92 7.45
C SER A 83 -0.87 -8.09 7.23
N ILE A 84 -1.17 -9.02 6.32
CA ILE A 84 -0.26 -10.15 6.00
C ILE A 84 1.06 -9.64 5.42
N ILE A 85 0.99 -8.75 4.44
CA ILE A 85 2.18 -8.19 3.78
C ILE A 85 3.09 -7.49 4.80
N HIS A 86 2.51 -6.86 5.82
CA HIS A 86 3.26 -6.22 6.91
C HIS A 86 3.82 -7.22 7.95
N ILE A 87 3.05 -8.24 8.34
CA ILE A 87 3.45 -9.24 9.33
C ILE A 87 4.63 -10.11 8.84
N VAL A 88 4.70 -10.42 7.54
CA VAL A 88 5.76 -11.28 6.99
C VAL A 88 7.19 -10.70 7.19
N PRO A 89 7.47 -9.43 6.85
CA PRO A 89 8.73 -8.76 7.20
C PRO A 89 8.98 -8.59 8.70
N TYR A 90 7.93 -8.38 9.49
CA TYR A 90 8.02 -8.19 10.94
C TYR A 90 8.68 -9.42 11.62
N PHE A 91 8.23 -10.63 11.28
CA PHE A 91 8.85 -11.87 11.80
C PHE A 91 10.32 -12.06 11.36
N LYS A 92 10.72 -11.45 10.24
CA LYS A 92 12.12 -11.48 9.76
C LYS A 92 13.00 -10.40 10.39
N LYS A 93 12.51 -9.67 11.41
CA LYS A 93 13.21 -8.58 12.12
C LYS A 93 13.80 -7.51 11.19
N LYS A 94 13.07 -7.17 10.11
CA LYS A 94 13.49 -6.10 9.20
C LYS A 94 12.76 -4.80 9.51
N ASN A 95 13.28 -4.10 10.53
CA ASN A 95 12.62 -2.95 11.18
C ASN A 95 12.44 -1.70 10.29
N HIS A 96 13.10 -1.61 9.13
CA HIS A 96 13.02 -0.39 8.30
C HIS A 96 11.79 -0.33 7.39
N LEU A 97 11.13 -1.47 7.13
CA LEU A 97 9.96 -1.53 6.25
C LEU A 97 8.66 -1.29 7.00
N SER A 98 8.64 -1.64 8.27
CA SER A 98 7.49 -1.52 9.14
C SER A 98 7.07 -0.06 9.30
N ALA A 99 8.02 0.88 9.32
CA ALA A 99 7.74 2.32 9.37
C ALA A 99 6.84 2.83 8.23
N ILE A 100 6.93 2.23 7.03
CA ILE A 100 6.16 2.64 5.86
C ILE A 100 4.87 1.81 5.72
N THR A 101 4.93 0.52 6.04
CA THR A 101 3.81 -0.42 5.86
C THR A 101 2.79 -0.34 7.00
N LEU A 102 3.23 -0.07 8.23
CA LEU A 102 2.39 0.01 9.42
C LEU A 102 1.31 1.12 9.34
N PRO A 103 1.64 2.37 8.97
CA PRO A 103 0.62 3.42 8.84
C PRO A 103 -0.38 3.11 7.72
N SER A 104 0.07 2.50 6.63
CA SER A 104 -0.79 2.15 5.50
C SER A 104 -1.82 1.08 5.88
N ALA A 105 -1.41 0.07 6.65
CA ALA A 105 -2.31 -0.97 7.12
C ALA A 105 -3.36 -0.41 8.09
N PHE A 106 -2.96 0.43 9.05
CA PHE A 106 -3.91 1.06 9.97
C PHE A 106 -4.87 2.02 9.30
N PHE A 107 -4.43 2.76 8.27
CA PHE A 107 -5.31 3.67 7.54
C PHE A 107 -6.46 2.91 6.87
N ILE A 108 -6.14 1.82 6.16
CA ILE A 108 -7.17 0.98 5.51
C ILE A 108 -8.05 0.30 6.56
N GLN A 109 -7.45 -0.19 7.64
CA GLN A 109 -8.19 -0.86 8.70
C GLN A 109 -9.12 0.09 9.47
N GLY A 110 -8.67 1.31 9.74
CA GLY A 110 -9.47 2.37 10.35
C GLY A 110 -10.63 2.76 9.43
N PHE A 111 -10.37 2.89 8.12
CA PHE A 111 -11.42 3.17 7.15
C PHE A 111 -12.51 2.09 7.14
N VAL A 112 -12.12 0.81 7.10
CA VAL A 112 -13.06 -0.32 7.13
C VAL A 112 -13.87 -0.40 8.42
N THR A 113 -13.21 -0.18 9.56
CA THR A 113 -13.83 -0.36 10.89
C THR A 113 -14.60 0.87 11.38
N SER A 114 -14.41 2.03 10.75
CA SER A 114 -15.08 3.29 11.11
C SER A 114 -16.59 3.32 10.88
N GLY A 115 -17.14 2.33 10.18
CA GLY A 115 -18.56 2.30 9.85
C GLY A 115 -18.96 3.27 8.73
N LEU A 116 -18.02 4.02 8.13
CA LEU A 116 -18.33 4.96 7.04
C LEU A 116 -18.95 4.27 5.81
N LEU A 117 -18.71 2.96 5.65
CA LEU A 117 -19.31 2.12 4.61
C LEU A 117 -20.56 1.33 5.04
N THR A 118 -21.02 1.45 6.30
CA THR A 118 -22.16 0.62 6.76
C THR A 118 -23.49 1.04 6.16
N GLU A 119 -23.60 2.22 5.55
CA GLU A 119 -24.82 2.66 4.85
C GLU A 119 -25.04 1.96 3.49
N ILE A 120 -24.04 1.25 2.96
CA ILE A 120 -24.13 0.50 1.69
C ILE A 120 -24.66 -0.95 1.93
N HIS A 121 -25.10 -1.27 3.15
CA HIS A 121 -25.54 -2.60 3.63
C HIS A 121 -26.88 -3.13 3.06
N GLN A 122 -27.17 -2.95 1.77
CA GLN A 122 -28.18 -3.78 1.14
C GLN A 122 -27.49 -5.00 0.56
N SER A 123 -27.64 -6.10 1.29
CA SER A 123 -27.38 -7.46 0.82
C SER A 123 -28.32 -7.74 -0.34
N GLU A 124 -27.97 -7.23 -1.52
CA GLU A 124 -28.64 -7.60 -2.75
C GLU A 124 -28.40 -9.09 -2.99
N ILE A 125 -29.51 -9.77 -3.31
CA ILE A 125 -29.55 -11.19 -3.63
C ILE A 125 -28.48 -11.46 -4.68
N LEU A 126 -27.50 -12.31 -4.34
CA LEU A 126 -26.38 -12.61 -5.25
C LEU A 126 -26.94 -13.08 -6.60
N VAL A 127 -26.57 -12.35 -7.65
CA VAL A 127 -26.82 -12.74 -9.04
C VAL A 127 -26.18 -14.13 -9.24
N PRO A 128 -26.87 -15.10 -9.90
CA PRO A 128 -26.39 -16.48 -10.06
C PRO A 128 -24.96 -16.63 -10.63
N ALA A 129 -24.46 -15.63 -11.36
CA ALA A 129 -23.09 -15.58 -11.89
C ALA A 129 -22.00 -15.54 -10.79
N LEU A 130 -22.34 -15.18 -9.55
CA LEU A 130 -21.43 -15.10 -8.40
C LEU A 130 -21.11 -16.45 -7.74
N GLN A 131 -21.72 -17.55 -8.19
CA GLN A 131 -21.59 -18.89 -7.57
C GLN A 131 -20.48 -19.76 -8.19
N SER A 132 -19.79 -19.28 -9.22
CA SER A 132 -18.70 -20.06 -9.85
C SER A 132 -17.41 -19.99 -9.03
N GLU A 133 -16.69 -21.12 -8.96
CA GLU A 133 -15.35 -21.20 -8.35
C GLU A 133 -14.34 -20.27 -9.04
N TRP A 134 -14.50 -20.03 -10.34
CA TRP A 134 -13.65 -19.12 -11.12
C TRP A 134 -13.75 -17.67 -10.64
N LEU A 135 -14.95 -17.22 -10.27
CA LEU A 135 -15.12 -15.86 -9.74
C LEU A 135 -14.42 -15.70 -8.39
N ILE A 136 -14.51 -16.70 -7.50
CA ILE A 136 -13.85 -16.65 -6.19
C ILE A 136 -12.35 -16.50 -6.40
N MET A 137 -11.76 -17.29 -7.29
CA MET A 137 -10.35 -17.17 -7.64
C MET A 137 -10.02 -15.81 -8.30
N HIS A 138 -10.87 -15.34 -9.22
CA HIS A 138 -10.70 -14.03 -9.87
C HIS A 138 -10.65 -12.91 -8.83
N VAL A 139 -11.71 -12.72 -8.04
CA VAL A 139 -11.83 -11.58 -7.13
C VAL A 139 -10.79 -11.66 -6.02
N SER A 140 -10.57 -12.83 -5.42
CA SER A 140 -9.56 -12.98 -4.36
C SER A 140 -8.15 -12.66 -4.86
N MET A 141 -7.79 -13.14 -6.04
CA MET A 141 -6.47 -12.91 -6.61
C MET A 141 -6.28 -11.47 -7.09
N MET A 142 -7.33 -10.82 -7.60
CA MET A 142 -7.31 -9.39 -7.93
C MET A 142 -7.07 -8.55 -6.68
N VAL A 143 -7.80 -8.79 -5.58
CA VAL A 143 -7.64 -8.01 -4.34
C VAL A 143 -6.28 -8.26 -3.69
N LEU A 144 -5.79 -9.51 -3.66
CA LEU A 144 -4.43 -9.83 -3.19
C LEU A 144 -3.36 -9.15 -4.05
N GLY A 145 -3.54 -9.15 -5.37
CA GLY A 145 -2.67 -8.45 -6.32
C GLY A 145 -2.63 -6.95 -6.04
N TYR A 146 -3.79 -6.32 -5.89
CA TYR A 146 -3.87 -4.89 -5.57
C TYR A 146 -3.24 -4.54 -4.22
N ALA A 147 -3.47 -5.33 -3.17
CA ALA A 147 -2.84 -5.11 -1.88
C ALA A 147 -1.30 -5.12 -1.97
N ALA A 148 -0.74 -6.12 -2.66
CA ALA A 148 0.69 -6.24 -2.90
C ALA A 148 1.21 -5.08 -3.76
N LEU A 149 0.56 -4.75 -4.86
CA LEU A 149 0.99 -3.66 -5.74
C LEU A 149 0.93 -2.30 -5.05
N LEU A 150 -0.11 -2.02 -4.25
CA LEU A 150 -0.21 -0.80 -3.45
C LEU A 150 0.90 -0.72 -2.39
N CYS A 151 1.11 -1.80 -1.63
CA CYS A 151 2.16 -1.83 -0.61
C CYS A 151 3.57 -1.66 -1.22
N GLY A 152 3.84 -2.38 -2.31
CA GLY A 152 5.10 -2.32 -3.03
C GLY A 152 5.37 -0.95 -3.67
N SER A 153 4.35 -0.32 -4.26
CA SER A 153 4.47 1.03 -4.83
C SER A 153 4.63 2.09 -3.75
N LEU A 154 4.00 1.94 -2.58
CA LEU A 154 4.19 2.85 -1.43
C LEU A 154 5.65 2.83 -0.92
N LEU A 155 6.30 1.67 -0.91
CA LEU A 155 7.75 1.56 -0.65
C LEU A 155 8.59 2.32 -1.69
N SER A 156 8.21 2.26 -2.98
CA SER A 156 8.85 3.04 -4.05
C SER A 156 8.63 4.55 -3.92
N VAL A 157 7.44 4.98 -3.48
CA VAL A 157 7.15 6.39 -3.16
C VAL A 157 8.05 6.87 -2.02
N GLY A 158 8.19 6.07 -0.95
CA GLY A 158 9.12 6.35 0.14
C GLY A 158 10.56 6.51 -0.35
N LEU A 159 11.01 5.65 -1.27
CA LEU A 159 12.32 5.79 -1.92
C LEU A 159 12.44 7.12 -2.67
N LEU A 160 11.43 7.50 -3.47
CA LEU A 160 11.45 8.79 -4.19
C LEU A 160 11.58 9.96 -3.23
N VAL A 161 10.77 10.02 -2.17
CA VAL A 161 10.82 11.10 -1.18
C VAL A 161 12.23 11.23 -0.59
N ILE A 162 12.87 10.11 -0.23
CA ILE A 162 14.22 10.08 0.34
C ILE A 162 15.29 10.56 -0.68
N THR A 163 15.10 10.26 -1.96
CA THR A 163 16.00 10.68 -3.05
C THR A 163 15.80 12.14 -3.47
N PHE A 164 14.56 12.64 -3.52
CA PHE A 164 14.27 14.04 -3.86
C PHE A 164 14.81 15.02 -2.82
N GLU A 165 14.75 14.66 -1.53
CA GLU A 165 15.32 15.47 -0.45
C GLU A 165 16.83 15.73 -0.66
N LYS A 166 17.55 14.78 -1.26
CA LYS A 166 18.98 14.93 -1.61
C LYS A 166 19.18 15.96 -2.72
N ASN A 167 18.36 15.91 -3.77
CA ASN A 167 18.47 16.83 -4.90
C ASN A 167 18.17 18.27 -4.48
N ILE A 168 17.18 18.48 -3.61
CA ILE A 168 16.86 19.80 -3.05
C ILE A 168 18.03 20.35 -2.20
N LYS A 169 18.63 19.52 -1.33
CA LYS A 169 19.79 19.94 -0.51
C LYS A 169 21.02 20.29 -1.36
N ILE A 170 21.28 19.55 -2.43
CA ILE A 170 22.37 19.84 -3.36
C ILE A 170 22.10 21.16 -4.11
N PHE A 171 20.88 21.34 -4.60
CA PHE A 171 20.47 22.56 -5.30
C PHE A 171 20.56 23.82 -4.41
N LEU A 172 20.07 23.74 -3.17
CA LEU A 172 20.18 24.85 -2.19
C LEU A 172 21.63 25.16 -1.81
N LYS A 173 22.48 24.15 -1.65
CA LYS A 173 23.91 24.35 -1.35
C LYS A 173 24.67 24.98 -2.52
N SER A 174 24.30 24.66 -3.76
CA SER A 174 24.85 25.27 -4.97
C SER A 174 24.56 26.79 -5.00
N ASN A 175 23.34 27.19 -4.66
CA ASN A 175 22.95 28.60 -4.69
C ASN A 175 23.64 29.44 -3.59
N HIS A 176 23.90 28.84 -2.42
CA HIS A 176 24.63 29.54 -1.34
C HIS A 176 26.13 29.72 -1.64
N LEU A 177 26.76 28.76 -2.33
CA LEU A 177 28.18 28.86 -2.74
C LEU A 177 28.43 29.96 -3.77
N LEU A 178 27.42 30.37 -4.53
CA LEU A 178 27.54 31.47 -5.50
C LEU A 178 27.43 32.85 -4.85
N ASN A 179 26.99 32.96 -3.59
CA ASN A 179 26.74 34.23 -2.91
C ASN A 179 27.85 34.69 -1.94
N GLU A 180 28.82 33.82 -1.62
CA GLU A 180 29.96 34.19 -0.77
C GLU A 180 31.15 34.62 -1.63
N SER A 181 31.22 35.91 -1.96
CA SER A 181 32.42 36.53 -2.52
C SER A 181 33.52 36.57 -1.45
N PHE A 182 34.55 35.76 -1.67
CA PHE A 182 35.70 35.50 -0.79
C PHE A 182 36.55 36.75 -0.47
N SER A 183 36.78 37.02 0.82
CA SER A 183 37.91 37.83 1.30
C SER A 183 39.06 36.92 1.74
N PHE A 184 40.28 37.22 1.29
CA PHE A 184 41.40 36.27 1.28
C PHE A 184 42.21 36.20 2.60
N GLY A 185 41.88 37.03 3.60
CA GLY A 185 42.70 37.21 4.81
C GLY A 185 42.41 36.28 6.00
N GLU A 186 41.18 35.77 6.15
CA GLU A 186 40.77 34.90 7.28
C GLU A 186 40.97 33.40 7.00
N ILE A 187 41.39 33.04 5.79
CA ILE A 187 41.40 31.67 5.28
C ILE A 187 42.36 30.76 6.06
N GLN A 188 43.52 31.27 6.50
CA GLN A 188 44.58 30.43 7.05
C GLN A 188 44.30 29.89 8.46
N TYR A 189 43.63 30.66 9.33
CA TYR A 189 43.27 30.22 10.68
C TYR A 189 42.01 29.32 10.67
N ILE A 190 41.07 29.60 9.76
CA ILE A 190 39.90 28.74 9.54
C ILE A 190 40.32 27.40 8.93
N TYR A 191 41.31 27.36 8.04
CA TYR A 191 41.68 26.12 7.34
C TYR A 191 42.14 25.00 8.29
N ILE A 192 42.94 25.31 9.31
CA ILE A 192 43.47 24.31 10.27
C ILE A 192 42.36 23.71 11.15
N ASN A 193 41.44 24.55 11.66
CA ASN A 193 40.28 24.09 12.43
C ASN A 193 39.19 23.46 11.54
N LYS A 194 39.12 23.87 10.26
CA LYS A 194 38.24 23.29 9.26
C LYS A 194 38.75 21.92 8.82
N THR A 195 40.05 21.66 8.74
CA THR A 195 40.57 20.33 8.35
C THR A 195 40.22 19.23 9.36
N SER A 196 40.29 19.49 10.67
CA SER A 196 39.88 18.52 11.70
C SER A 196 38.35 18.31 11.70
N ASN A 197 37.57 19.40 11.67
CA ASN A 197 36.11 19.33 11.58
C ASN A 197 35.61 18.80 10.23
N PHE A 198 36.36 18.96 9.15
CA PHE A 198 36.05 18.45 7.82
C PHE A 198 36.39 16.97 7.71
N LEU A 199 37.46 16.47 8.33
CA LEU A 199 37.72 15.03 8.40
C LEU A 199 36.69 14.29 9.27
N VAL A 200 36.30 14.88 10.41
CA VAL A 200 35.22 14.35 11.25
C VAL A 200 33.85 14.48 10.56
N ASN A 201 33.57 15.61 9.90
CA ASN A 201 32.33 15.75 9.14
C ASN A 201 32.32 14.84 7.91
N THR A 202 33.41 14.70 7.15
CA THR A 202 33.44 13.82 5.97
C THR A 202 33.25 12.37 6.34
N SER A 203 33.81 11.89 7.46
CA SER A 203 33.56 10.55 7.96
C SER A 203 32.10 10.37 8.43
N PHE A 204 31.52 11.38 9.10
CA PHE A 204 30.11 11.37 9.51
C PHE A 204 29.14 11.47 8.33
N PHE A 205 29.42 12.33 7.33
CA PHE A 205 28.67 12.45 6.09
C PHE A 205 28.81 11.17 5.23
N ALA A 206 29.99 10.53 5.22
CA ALA A 206 30.21 9.25 4.53
C ALA A 206 29.45 8.10 5.22
N ALA A 207 29.50 8.01 6.55
CA ALA A 207 28.74 7.02 7.33
C ALA A 207 27.22 7.21 7.16
N ARG A 208 26.73 8.46 7.23
CA ARG A 208 25.32 8.78 6.99
C ARG A 208 24.89 8.44 5.55
N ASN A 209 25.75 8.69 4.57
CA ASN A 209 25.51 8.31 3.18
C ASN A 209 25.50 6.78 3.00
N TYR A 210 26.31 6.04 3.76
CA TYR A 210 26.34 4.58 3.72
C TYR A 210 25.03 3.95 4.22
N TYR A 211 24.59 4.30 5.44
CA TYR A 211 23.33 3.78 5.98
C TYR A 211 22.12 4.19 5.13
N LYS A 212 22.11 5.43 4.61
CA LYS A 212 21.06 5.90 3.70
C LYS A 212 21.05 5.12 2.38
N SER A 213 22.23 4.85 1.79
CA SER A 213 22.35 4.03 0.57
C SER A 213 21.86 2.60 0.81
N GLN A 214 22.21 2.01 1.95
CA GLN A 214 21.76 0.68 2.33
C GLN A 214 20.23 0.63 2.49
N LEU A 215 19.64 1.65 3.12
CA LEU A 215 18.18 1.76 3.27
C LEU A 215 17.49 1.90 1.91
N ILE A 216 17.99 2.77 1.03
CA ILE A 216 17.44 2.94 -0.34
C ILE A 216 17.47 1.61 -1.09
N GLN A 217 18.59 0.89 -1.05
CA GLN A 217 18.71 -0.41 -1.70
C GLN A 217 17.77 -1.47 -1.09
N GLN A 218 17.57 -1.43 0.23
CA GLN A 218 16.62 -2.32 0.90
C GLN A 218 15.18 -2.02 0.47
N LEU A 219 14.76 -0.75 0.50
CA LEU A 219 13.42 -0.32 0.06
C LEU A 219 13.17 -0.72 -1.40
N ASP A 220 14.14 -0.47 -2.27
CA ASP A 220 14.08 -0.79 -3.69
C ASP A 220 13.92 -2.30 -3.93
N ASN A 221 14.73 -3.12 -3.26
CA ASN A 221 14.66 -4.58 -3.37
C ASN A 221 13.36 -5.16 -2.80
N TRP A 222 12.85 -4.60 -1.71
CA TRP A 222 11.58 -5.03 -1.13
C TRP A 222 10.40 -4.60 -1.98
N SER A 223 10.40 -3.36 -2.48
CA SER A 223 9.41 -2.85 -3.43
C SER A 223 9.34 -3.75 -4.65
N TYR A 224 10.49 -4.08 -5.28
CA TYR A 224 10.54 -4.98 -6.43
C TYR A 224 9.94 -6.35 -6.13
N ARG A 225 10.28 -6.96 -4.98
CA ARG A 225 9.76 -8.29 -4.60
C ARG A 225 8.26 -8.29 -4.38
N VAL A 226 7.76 -7.28 -3.67
CA VAL A 226 6.33 -7.16 -3.36
C VAL A 226 5.53 -6.82 -4.63
N ILE A 227 6.03 -5.93 -5.49
CA ILE A 227 5.41 -5.61 -6.79
C ILE A 227 5.42 -6.84 -7.71
N SER A 228 6.52 -7.60 -7.77
CA SER A 228 6.59 -8.82 -8.58
C SER A 228 5.55 -9.84 -8.13
N LEU A 229 5.40 -10.03 -6.81
CA LEU A 229 4.37 -10.90 -6.25
C LEU A 229 2.97 -10.38 -6.60
N GLY A 230 2.71 -9.08 -6.43
CA GLY A 230 1.44 -8.48 -6.80
C GLY A 230 1.12 -8.60 -8.29
N PHE A 231 2.13 -8.49 -9.16
CA PHE A 231 1.98 -8.69 -10.59
C PHE A 231 1.61 -10.13 -10.94
N THR A 232 2.22 -11.13 -10.29
CA THR A 232 1.84 -12.54 -10.49
C THR A 232 0.40 -12.81 -10.08
N PHE A 233 -0.05 -12.20 -8.98
CA PHE A 233 -1.43 -12.28 -8.54
C PHE A 233 -2.36 -11.60 -9.54
N LEU A 234 -2.06 -10.36 -9.92
CA LEU A 234 -2.84 -9.64 -10.92
C LEU A 234 -2.97 -10.42 -12.23
N THR A 235 -1.89 -11.07 -12.72
CA THR A 235 -1.96 -11.91 -13.93
C THR A 235 -2.92 -13.08 -13.78
N ILE A 236 -2.86 -13.81 -12.66
CA ILE A 236 -3.74 -14.94 -12.42
C ILE A 236 -5.19 -14.46 -12.26
N GLY A 237 -5.40 -13.31 -11.61
CA GLY A 237 -6.71 -12.68 -11.49
C GLY A 237 -7.31 -12.29 -12.84
N ILE A 238 -6.56 -11.63 -13.71
CA ILE A 238 -7.05 -11.24 -15.04
C ILE A 238 -7.37 -12.49 -15.89
N LEU A 239 -6.50 -13.50 -15.87
CA LEU A 239 -6.72 -14.74 -16.63
C LEU A 239 -7.95 -15.51 -16.15
N SER A 240 -8.13 -15.68 -14.84
CA SER A 240 -9.31 -16.34 -14.29
C SER A 240 -10.59 -15.52 -14.51
N GLY A 241 -10.48 -14.18 -14.51
CA GLY A 241 -11.58 -13.28 -14.85
C GLY A 241 -12.05 -13.44 -16.30
N ALA A 242 -11.13 -13.60 -17.25
CA ALA A 242 -11.47 -13.84 -18.65
C ALA A 242 -12.22 -15.17 -18.83
N VAL A 243 -11.79 -16.24 -18.14
CA VAL A 243 -12.47 -17.54 -18.16
C VAL A 243 -13.89 -17.41 -17.60
N TRP A 244 -14.03 -16.73 -16.45
CA TRP A 244 -15.34 -16.47 -15.85
C TRP A 244 -16.24 -15.63 -16.75
N ALA A 245 -15.72 -14.57 -17.38
CA ALA A 245 -16.49 -13.71 -18.28
C ALA A 245 -17.07 -14.51 -19.46
N ASN A 246 -16.32 -15.48 -19.98
CA ASN A 246 -16.81 -16.36 -21.03
C ASN A 246 -17.92 -17.30 -20.54
N GLU A 247 -17.83 -17.80 -19.30
CA GLU A 247 -18.90 -18.61 -18.70
C GLU A 247 -20.16 -17.78 -18.40
N ALA A 248 -20.01 -16.53 -17.96
CA ALA A 248 -21.12 -15.68 -17.53
C ALA A 248 -21.81 -14.96 -18.70
N TRP A 249 -21.03 -14.44 -19.67
CA TRP A 249 -21.51 -13.55 -20.73
C TRP A 249 -21.21 -14.07 -22.14
N GLY A 250 -20.54 -15.21 -22.29
CA GLY A 250 -20.19 -15.79 -23.60
C GLY A 250 -19.06 -15.07 -24.35
N SER A 251 -18.34 -14.17 -23.67
CA SER A 251 -17.19 -13.42 -24.21
C SER A 251 -16.09 -13.32 -23.16
N TYR A 252 -14.82 -13.46 -23.56
CA TYR A 252 -13.68 -13.37 -22.66
C TYR A 252 -13.35 -11.94 -22.19
N TRP A 253 -13.78 -10.92 -22.93
CA TRP A 253 -13.43 -9.52 -22.67
C TRP A 253 -14.40 -8.60 -23.39
N ASN A 254 -14.95 -7.62 -22.67
CA ASN A 254 -15.97 -6.70 -23.19
C ASN A 254 -15.52 -5.23 -23.18
N TRP A 255 -14.26 -4.94 -22.79
CA TRP A 255 -13.73 -3.57 -22.71
C TRP A 255 -14.53 -2.66 -21.77
N ASP A 256 -15.10 -3.26 -20.72
CA ASP A 256 -15.75 -2.51 -19.65
C ASP A 256 -14.73 -1.59 -18.96
N PRO A 257 -15.16 -0.46 -18.37
CA PRO A 257 -14.26 0.41 -17.62
C PRO A 257 -13.38 -0.36 -16.62
N LYS A 258 -13.93 -1.32 -15.86
CA LYS A 258 -13.12 -2.08 -14.90
C LYS A 258 -12.05 -2.94 -15.58
N GLU A 259 -12.42 -3.62 -16.66
CA GLU A 259 -11.51 -4.44 -17.47
C GLU A 259 -10.39 -3.57 -18.08
N THR A 260 -10.75 -2.43 -18.66
CA THR A 260 -9.77 -1.50 -19.25
C THR A 260 -8.78 -0.96 -18.23
N TRP A 261 -9.24 -0.54 -17.04
CA TRP A 261 -8.37 -0.06 -15.97
C TRP A 261 -7.52 -1.18 -15.36
N ALA A 262 -8.04 -2.40 -15.28
CA ALA A 262 -7.25 -3.58 -14.89
C ALA A 262 -6.13 -3.86 -15.91
N PHE A 263 -6.38 -3.72 -17.21
CA PHE A 263 -5.34 -3.85 -18.24
C PHE A 263 -4.32 -2.70 -18.20
N ILE A 264 -4.75 -1.47 -17.94
CA ILE A 264 -3.85 -0.31 -17.77
C ILE A 264 -2.94 -0.53 -16.56
N THR A 265 -3.49 -0.92 -15.40
CA THR A 265 -2.68 -1.22 -14.21
C THR A 265 -1.66 -2.32 -14.50
N TRP A 266 -2.09 -3.42 -15.13
CA TRP A 266 -1.21 -4.50 -15.54
C TRP A 266 -0.06 -4.02 -16.42
N THR A 267 -0.36 -3.21 -17.43
CA THR A 267 0.64 -2.68 -18.38
C THR A 267 1.67 -1.79 -17.66
N ILE A 268 1.25 -0.96 -16.71
CA ILE A 268 2.15 -0.07 -15.98
C ILE A 268 3.11 -0.85 -15.07
N PHE A 269 2.62 -1.90 -14.41
CA PHE A 269 3.49 -2.76 -13.61
C PHE A 269 4.37 -3.67 -14.46
N ALA A 270 3.95 -4.04 -15.67
CA ALA A 270 4.82 -4.67 -16.65
C ALA A 270 5.95 -3.73 -17.09
N ILE A 271 5.64 -2.45 -17.36
CA ILE A 271 6.64 -1.40 -17.65
C ILE A 271 7.57 -1.23 -16.45
N TYR A 272 7.05 -1.20 -15.22
CA TYR A 272 7.88 -1.14 -14.01
C TYR A 272 8.89 -2.29 -13.96
N LEU A 273 8.46 -3.54 -14.12
CA LEU A 273 9.35 -4.70 -14.12
C LEU A 273 10.38 -4.63 -15.26
N HIS A 274 9.97 -4.18 -16.44
CA HIS A 274 10.86 -3.98 -17.58
C HIS A 274 11.91 -2.89 -17.32
N THR A 275 11.51 -1.73 -16.79
CA THR A 275 12.45 -0.66 -16.41
C THR A 275 13.43 -1.11 -15.35
N ARG A 276 13.02 -2.05 -14.48
CA ARG A 276 13.90 -2.61 -13.45
C ARG A 276 14.95 -3.57 -14.00
N THR A 277 14.63 -4.32 -15.06
CA THR A 277 15.60 -5.18 -15.74
C THR A 277 16.66 -4.40 -16.52
N ASN A 278 16.33 -3.16 -16.91
CA ASN A 278 17.25 -2.28 -17.63
C ASN A 278 18.17 -1.52 -16.67
N ALA A 279 19.47 -1.81 -16.70
CA ALA A 279 20.48 -1.21 -15.81
C ALA A 279 20.49 0.34 -15.84
N ASN A 280 20.17 0.95 -16.99
CA ASN A 280 20.18 2.41 -17.16
C ASN A 280 18.96 3.11 -16.52
N LEU A 281 17.88 2.39 -16.24
CA LEU A 281 16.62 2.95 -15.71
C LEU A 281 16.38 2.54 -14.25
N GLN A 282 17.41 1.98 -13.61
CA GLN A 282 17.31 1.42 -12.27
C GLN A 282 17.19 2.51 -11.19
N GLY A 283 16.31 2.29 -10.21
CA GLY A 283 16.17 3.14 -9.03
C GLY A 283 15.09 4.20 -9.21
N ALA A 284 15.48 5.46 -9.46
CA ALA A 284 14.56 6.59 -9.47
C ALA A 284 13.49 6.48 -10.57
N ASN A 285 13.88 6.11 -11.79
CA ASN A 285 12.93 5.99 -12.91
C ASN A 285 11.93 4.86 -12.67
N SER A 286 12.40 3.69 -12.20
CA SER A 286 11.48 2.61 -11.79
C SER A 286 10.54 3.05 -10.66
N ALA A 287 11.03 3.82 -9.68
CA ALA A 287 10.20 4.28 -8.58
C ALA A 287 9.12 5.30 -9.04
N ILE A 288 9.41 6.13 -10.05
CA ILE A 288 8.42 7.03 -10.67
C ILE A 288 7.30 6.21 -11.32
N VAL A 289 7.64 5.17 -12.10
CA VAL A 289 6.63 4.30 -12.73
C VAL A 289 5.77 3.62 -11.66
N ALA A 290 6.38 3.11 -10.58
CA ALA A 290 5.62 2.53 -9.47
C ALA A 290 4.69 3.55 -8.79
N SER A 291 5.12 4.81 -8.64
CA SER A 291 4.30 5.87 -8.04
C SER A 291 3.09 6.24 -8.90
N ILE A 292 3.24 6.22 -10.22
CA ILE A 292 2.13 6.38 -11.17
C ILE A 292 1.17 5.20 -11.04
N GLY A 293 1.70 3.98 -10.95
CA GLY A 293 0.92 2.77 -10.71
C GLY A 293 0.10 2.83 -9.42
N PHE A 294 0.64 3.38 -8.33
CA PHE A 294 -0.08 3.57 -7.06
C PHE A 294 -1.39 4.35 -7.25
N LEU A 295 -1.34 5.49 -7.95
CA LEU A 295 -2.53 6.32 -8.20
C LEU A 295 -3.56 5.59 -9.06
N ILE A 296 -3.10 4.84 -10.05
CA ILE A 296 -3.97 4.15 -11.01
C ILE A 296 -4.69 2.97 -10.37
N ILE A 297 -4.08 2.30 -9.38
CA ILE A 297 -4.80 1.27 -8.61
C ILE A 297 -5.97 1.88 -7.85
N TRP A 298 -5.82 3.06 -7.23
CA TRP A 298 -6.94 3.72 -6.55
C TRP A 298 -8.07 4.09 -7.52
N ILE A 299 -7.72 4.56 -8.73
CA ILE A 299 -8.71 4.83 -9.79
C ILE A 299 -9.41 3.53 -10.20
N CYS A 300 -8.67 2.44 -10.40
CA CYS A 300 -9.24 1.15 -10.80
C CYS A 300 -10.15 0.55 -9.71
N TYR A 301 -9.72 0.63 -8.44
CA TYR A 301 -10.40 -0.02 -7.31
C TYR A 301 -11.61 0.79 -6.80
N PHE A 302 -11.48 2.12 -6.67
CA PHE A 302 -12.56 2.99 -6.20
C PHE A 302 -13.20 3.81 -7.32
N GLY A 303 -12.38 4.43 -8.16
CA GLY A 303 -12.83 5.38 -9.19
C GLY A 303 -13.82 4.78 -10.18
N VAL A 304 -13.57 3.56 -10.67
CA VAL A 304 -14.48 2.93 -11.64
C VAL A 304 -15.81 2.51 -11.01
N ASN A 305 -15.81 2.16 -9.71
CA ASN A 305 -17.04 1.88 -8.97
C ASN A 305 -17.93 3.13 -8.81
N LEU A 306 -17.33 4.32 -8.71
CA LEU A 306 -18.05 5.59 -8.66
C LEU A 306 -18.70 5.96 -10.00
N LEU A 307 -18.14 5.50 -11.12
CA LEU A 307 -18.69 5.81 -12.45
C LEU A 307 -19.98 5.04 -12.74
N GLY A 308 -20.24 3.91 -12.06
CA GLY A 308 -21.49 3.17 -12.18
C GLY A 308 -21.76 2.52 -13.56
N ILE A 309 -20.75 2.47 -14.44
CA ILE A 309 -20.89 2.02 -15.83
C ILE A 309 -20.21 0.65 -16.00
N GLY A 310 -20.92 -0.30 -16.61
CA GLY A 310 -20.40 -1.62 -16.99
C GLY A 310 -21.03 -2.78 -16.22
N LEU A 311 -20.84 -3.99 -16.73
CA LEU A 311 -21.45 -5.23 -16.19
C LEU A 311 -20.91 -5.59 -14.79
N HIS A 312 -19.82 -4.95 -14.38
CA HIS A 312 -19.20 -5.14 -13.08
C HIS A 312 -19.70 -4.17 -11.99
N SER A 313 -20.65 -3.29 -12.29
CA SER A 313 -21.11 -2.24 -11.37
C SER A 313 -22.12 -2.75 -10.32
N TYR A 314 -21.77 -3.80 -9.57
CA TYR A 314 -22.61 -4.33 -8.48
C TYR A 314 -22.55 -3.51 -7.17
N GLY A 315 -21.81 -2.40 -7.16
CA GLY A 315 -21.62 -1.54 -5.98
C GLY A 315 -21.54 -0.06 -6.34
N SER A 316 -22.34 0.39 -7.32
CA SER A 316 -22.42 1.80 -7.66
C SER A 316 -22.93 2.60 -6.47
N PHE A 317 -22.21 3.66 -6.11
CA PHE A 317 -22.76 4.69 -5.25
C PHE A 317 -23.96 5.29 -5.97
N THR A 318 -25.18 5.00 -5.52
CA THR A 318 -26.33 5.79 -5.92
C THR A 318 -26.13 7.19 -5.36
N LEU A 319 -25.52 8.07 -6.14
CA LEU A 319 -25.59 9.50 -5.88
C LEU A 319 -27.08 9.83 -5.83
N MET A 320 -27.58 10.12 -4.63
CA MET A 320 -28.92 10.64 -4.47
C MET A 320 -29.01 11.89 -5.35
N SER A 321 -29.74 11.79 -6.46
CA SER A 321 -30.18 12.95 -7.20
C SER A 321 -31.14 13.71 -6.28
N ASN A 322 -30.67 14.82 -5.71
CA ASN A 322 -31.53 15.78 -5.03
C ASN A 322 -32.53 16.41 -6.01
#